data_AF-A0A2G9MZT2-F1
#
_entry.id   AF-A0A2G9MZT2-F1
#
_cell.length_a   1.000
_cell.length_b   1.000
_cell.length_c   1.000
_cell.angle_alpha   90.00
_cell.angle_beta   90.00
_cell.angle_gamma   90.00
#
_symmetry.space_group_name_H-M   'P 1'
#
loop_
_entity.id
_entity.type
_entity.pdbx_description
1 polymer ?
#
loop_
_entity_poly.entity_id
_entity_poly.type
_entity_poly.pdbx_seq_one_letter_code
_entity_poly.pdbx_strand_id
1 'polypeptide(L)' 'MKGYAIPLEEETKKNSDFRRVLYTGRHSQLVLMCLLPGEEIGEETHETIDQFFRFEEGEGKVIIDGVEHRVQDGSGII' A
#
# COMPACT_ATOMS: atom_id res chain seq x y z
N MET A 1 1.34 -23.61 1.29
CA MET A 1 1.97 -22.39 1.84
C MET A 1 1.64 -22.29 3.31
N LYS A 2 2.61 -22.02 4.17
CA LYS A 2 2.37 -21.67 5.57
C LYS A 2 2.02 -20.19 5.57
N GLY A 3 0.89 -19.79 6.17
CA GLY A 3 0.44 -18.39 6.18
C GLY A 3 1.49 -17.44 6.76
N TYR A 4 1.25 -16.14 6.64
CA TYR A 4 2.17 -15.09 7.08
C TYR A 4 1.51 -14.19 8.11
N ALA A 5 2.20 -13.90 9.22
CA ALA A 5 1.69 -13.08 10.31
C ALA A 5 2.83 -12.26 10.92
N ILE A 6 2.61 -10.95 11.07
CA ILE A 6 3.54 -9.96 11.64
C ILE A 6 2.73 -8.81 12.28
N PRO A 7 3.33 -7.99 13.16
CA PRO A 7 2.75 -6.72 13.58
C PRO A 7 2.81 -5.70 12.42
N LEU A 8 1.84 -5.77 11.50
CA LEU A 8 1.88 -5.04 10.23
C LEU A 8 2.05 -3.53 10.40
N GLU A 9 1.30 -2.89 11.30
CA GLU A 9 1.38 -1.44 11.54
C GLU A 9 2.80 -1.01 11.92
N GLU A 10 3.43 -1.71 12.86
CA GLU A 10 4.79 -1.39 13.29
C GLU A 10 5.80 -1.57 12.16
N GLU A 11 5.67 -2.65 11.38
CA GLU A 11 6.59 -2.94 10.29
C GLU A 11 6.43 -1.98 9.10
N THR A 12 5.22 -1.46 8.87
CA THR A 12 4.95 -0.38 7.92
C THR A 12 5.62 0.92 8.36
N LYS A 13 5.44 1.34 9.62
CA LYS A 13 6.03 2.59 10.16
C LYS A 13 7.56 2.55 10.22
N LYS A 14 8.17 1.38 10.39
CA LYS A 14 9.63 1.20 10.36
C LYS A 14 10.22 1.12 8.94
N ASN A 15 9.39 0.90 7.92
CA ASN A 15 9.86 0.72 6.55
C ASN A 15 10.27 2.05 5.93
N SER A 16 11.49 2.14 5.42
CA SER A 16 11.98 3.30 4.64
C SER A 16 12.10 3.02 3.14
N ASP A 17 11.83 1.78 2.71
CA ASP A 17 11.95 1.39 1.31
C ASP A 17 10.71 1.85 0.53
N PHE A 18 10.92 2.40 -0.67
CA PHE A 18 9.81 2.76 -1.57
C PHE A 18 8.86 1.58 -1.80
N ARG A 19 9.42 0.36 -1.95
CA ARG A 19 8.66 -0.88 -2.07
C ARG A 19 9.43 -2.06 -1.49
N ARG A 20 8.82 -2.77 -0.54
CA ARG A 20 9.36 -3.98 0.07
C ARG A 20 8.34 -5.10 0.07
N VAL A 21 8.62 -6.19 -0.65
CA VAL A 21 7.76 -7.38 -0.67
C VAL A 21 7.99 -8.20 0.60
N LEU A 22 6.94 -8.39 1.41
CA LEU A 22 7.01 -9.20 2.62
C LEU A 22 6.63 -10.67 2.38
N TYR A 23 5.59 -10.88 1.57
CA TYR A 23 5.06 -12.21 1.31
C TYR A 23 4.40 -12.28 -0.06
N THR A 24 4.70 -13.33 -0.83
CA THR A 24 3.99 -13.64 -2.08
C THR A 24 3.25 -14.96 -1.90
N GLY A 25 1.93 -14.86 -1.84
CA GLY A 25 1.00 -15.98 -1.81
C GLY A 25 0.58 -16.43 -3.21
N ARG A 26 -0.31 -17.42 -3.29
CA ARG A 26 -0.87 -17.89 -4.58
C ARG A 26 -1.83 -16.87 -5.20
N HIS A 27 -2.53 -16.12 -4.36
CA HIS A 27 -3.64 -15.24 -4.75
C HIS A 27 -3.45 -13.79 -4.27
N SER A 28 -2.44 -13.52 -3.46
CA SER A 28 -2.19 -12.19 -2.90
C SER A 28 -0.70 -11.97 -2.68
N GLN A 29 -0.29 -10.72 -2.73
CA GLN A 29 1.05 -10.28 -2.34
C GLN A 29 0.90 -9.21 -1.27
N LEU A 30 1.70 -9.31 -0.20
CA LEU A 30 1.79 -8.30 0.85
C LEU A 30 3.06 -7.49 0.66
N VAL A 31 2.91 -6.18 0.57
CA VAL A 31 3.96 -5.22 0.26
C VAL A 31 3.87 -4.05 1.23
N LEU A 32 5.03 -3.52 1.64
CA LEU A 32 5.14 -2.25 2.33
C LEU A 32 5.69 -1.19 1.38
N MET A 33 5.26 0.05 1.54
CA MET A 33 5.74 1.18 0.77
C MET A 33 5.93 2.38 1.70
N CYS A 34 7.00 3.14 1.45
CA CYS A 34 7.26 4.42 2.10
C CYS A 34 7.54 5.44 1.00
N LEU A 35 6.67 6.45 0.90
CA LEU A 35 6.82 7.53 -0.05
C LEU A 35 7.30 8.78 0.68
N LEU A 36 8.34 9.41 0.17
CA LEU A 36 8.76 10.73 0.63
C LEU A 36 7.81 11.81 0.11
N PRO A 37 7.76 13.00 0.73
CA PRO A 37 6.93 14.09 0.25
C PRO A 37 7.21 14.43 -1.23
N GLY A 38 6.14 14.39 -2.04
CA GLY A 38 6.21 14.64 -3.49
C GLY A 38 6.55 13.42 -4.34
N GLU A 39 6.81 12.26 -3.74
CA GLU A 39 6.88 11.01 -4.49
C GLU A 39 5.48 10.49 -4.84
N GLU A 40 5.40 9.74 -5.92
CA GLU A 40 4.18 9.12 -6.43
C GLU A 40 4.45 7.66 -6.76
N ILE A 41 3.44 6.81 -6.59
CA ILE A 41 3.53 5.38 -7.00
C ILE A 41 3.55 5.27 -8.54
N GLY A 42 2.92 6.22 -9.22
CA GLY A 42 2.59 6.15 -10.64
C GLY A 42 1.16 5.63 -10.83
N GLU A 43 0.55 6.02 -11.95
CA GLU A 43 -0.77 5.53 -12.35
C GLU A 43 -0.62 4.17 -13.02
N GLU A 44 -1.34 3.18 -12.50
CA GLU A 44 -1.35 1.81 -13.05
C GLU A 44 -2.78 1.28 -13.13
N THR A 45 -3.01 0.37 -14.07
CA THR A 45 -4.29 -0.34 -14.21
C THR A 45 -4.02 -1.85 -14.23
N HIS A 46 -4.85 -2.61 -13.50
CA HIS A 46 -4.75 -4.06 -13.44
C HIS A 46 -6.07 -4.70 -13.87
N GLU A 47 -6.05 -5.49 -14.95
CA GLU A 47 -7.27 -6.13 -15.48
C GLU A 47 -7.72 -7.36 -14.70
N THR A 48 -6.85 -7.90 -13.85
CA THR A 48 -7.00 -9.28 -13.32
C THR A 48 -6.87 -9.38 -11.80
N ILE A 49 -6.49 -8.29 -11.12
CA ILE A 49 -6.29 -8.28 -9.67
C ILE A 49 -6.88 -7.01 -9.07
N ASP A 50 -7.42 -7.16 -7.86
CA ASP A 50 -7.75 -6.04 -7.00
C ASP A 50 -6.51 -5.64 -6.20
N GLN A 51 -6.38 -4.34 -5.90
CA GLN A 51 -5.31 -3.82 -5.07
C GLN A 51 -5.91 -3.03 -3.91
N PHE A 52 -5.47 -3.35 -2.70
CA PHE A 52 -5.90 -2.65 -1.49
C PHE A 52 -4.70 -1.93 -0.87
N PHE A 53 -4.89 -0.65 -0.56
CA PHE A 53 -3.94 0.15 0.20
C PHE A 53 -4.49 0.50 1.57
N ARG A 54 -3.65 0.36 2.59
CA ARG A 54 -3.91 0.84 3.95
C ARG A 54 -2.77 1.76 4.37
N PHE A 55 -3.12 2.95 4.82
CA PHE A 55 -2.18 4.00 5.19
C PHE A 55 -2.00 3.98 6.71
N GLU A 56 -0.78 3.76 7.18
CA GLU A 56 -0.48 3.68 8.63
C GLU A 56 0.09 4.98 9.20
N GLU A 57 0.64 5.86 8.35
CA GLU A 57 1.19 7.16 8.72
C GLU A 57 1.23 8.11 7.51
N GLY A 58 0.97 9.39 7.77
CA GLY A 58 1.10 10.48 6.81
C GLY A 58 -0.21 10.87 6.13
N GLU A 59 -0.12 11.80 5.19
CA GLU A 59 -1.25 12.29 4.40
C GLU A 59 -0.93 12.18 2.91
N GLY A 60 -1.95 11.90 2.11
CA GLY A 60 -1.77 11.71 0.68
C GLY A 60 -3.04 11.94 -0.13
N LYS A 61 -2.85 11.88 -1.44
CA LYS A 61 -3.92 11.94 -2.44
C LYS A 61 -3.85 10.69 -3.29
N VAL A 62 -4.98 10.00 -3.43
CA VAL A 62 -5.15 8.87 -4.35
C VAL A 62 -6.15 9.29 -5.42
N ILE A 63 -5.87 8.93 -6.68
CA ILE A 63 -6.76 9.18 -7.81
C ILE A 63 -7.14 7.82 -8.39
N ILE A 64 -8.44 7.51 -8.39
CA ILE A 64 -8.98 6.25 -8.95
C ILE A 64 -10.07 6.61 -9.94
N ASP A 65 -9.95 6.16 -11.19
CA ASP A 65 -10.88 6.47 -12.28
C ASP A 65 -11.18 7.99 -12.41
N GLY A 66 -10.15 8.81 -12.19
CA GLY A 66 -10.25 10.27 -12.22
C GLY A 66 -10.91 10.90 -10.99
N VAL A 67 -11.29 10.11 -9.98
CA VAL A 67 -11.86 10.59 -8.71
C VAL A 67 -10.76 10.76 -7.68
N GLU A 68 -10.68 11.95 -7.08
CA GLU A 68 -9.71 12.27 -6.03
C GLU A 68 -10.21 11.85 -4.65
N HIS A 69 -9.35 11.16 -3.90
CA HIS A 69 -9.55 10.76 -2.52
C HIS A 69 -8.38 11.26 -1.66
N ARG A 70 -8.68 11.98 -0.58
CA ARG A 70 -7.68 12.31 0.44
C ARG A 70 -7.57 11.16 1.43
N VAL A 71 -6.35 10.78 1.76
CA VAL A 71 -6.04 9.70 2.70
C VAL A 71 -5.15 10.22 3.81
N GLN A 72 -5.30 9.61 4.97
CA GLN A 72 -4.53 9.85 6.19
C GLN A 72 -4.37 8.53 6.97
N ASP A 73 -3.68 8.55 8.10
CA ASP A 73 -3.56 7.44 9.05
C ASP A 73 -4.90 6.69 9.25
N GLY A 74 -4.87 5.38 9.06
CA GLY A 74 -6.02 4.48 9.18
C GLY A 74 -6.93 4.42 7.95
N SER A 75 -6.67 5.21 6.90
CA SER A 75 -7.45 5.15 5.65
C SER A 75 -7.21 3.83 4.91
N GLY A 76 -8.25 3.34 4.24
CA GLY A 76 -8.20 2.19 3.35
C GLY A 76 -8.82 2.55 1.99
N ILE A 77 -8.19 2.12 0.91
CA ILE A 77 -8.64 2.36 -0.47
C ILE A 77 -8.56 1.05 -1.25
N ILE A 78 -9.55 0.84 -2.13
CA ILE A 78 -9.64 -0.25 -3.10
C ILE A 78 -10.17 0.31 -4.41
#